data_AF-A0A660U7H6-F1
#
_entry.id   AF-A0A660U7H6-F1
#
_cell.length_a   1.000
_cell.length_b   1.000
_cell.length_c   1.000
_cell.angle_alpha   90.00
_cell.angle_beta   90.00
_cell.angle_gamma   90.00
#
_symmetry.space_group_name_H-M   'P 1'
#
loop_
_entity.id
_entity.type
_entity.pdbx_description
1 polymer ?
#
loop_
_entity_poly.entity_id
_entity_poly.type
_entity_poly.pdbx_seq_one_letter_code
_entity_poly.pdbx_strand_id
1 'polypeptide(L)' 'LKRLARIEGQVRGISRMIDEDVYCDDIINQITAVQAALGAVKKILLENHIKSCVRKGIEHQEYEIIDELMDTLKKIIT' A
#
# COMPACT_ATOMS: atom_id res chain seq x y z
N LEU A 1 -1.15 3.98 -10.81
CA LEU A 1 -0.83 5.41 -10.96
C LEU A 1 -1.92 6.33 -10.39
N LYS A 2 -3.17 6.34 -10.90
CA LYS A 2 -4.25 7.24 -10.40
C LYS A 2 -4.47 7.22 -8.87
N ARG A 3 -4.44 6.05 -8.23
CA ARG A 3 -4.60 5.92 -6.76
C ARG A 3 -3.44 6.54 -5.98
N LEU A 4 -2.21 6.35 -6.44
CA LEU A 4 -1.01 6.92 -5.79
C LEU A 4 -0.98 8.45 -5.92
N ALA A 5 -1.33 8.99 -7.08
CA ALA A 5 -1.43 10.45 -7.27
C ALA A 5 -2.47 11.09 -6.32
N ARG A 6 -3.59 10.39 -6.05
CA ARG A 6 -4.57 10.82 -5.05
C ARG A 6 -3.98 10.81 -3.64
N ILE A 7 -3.29 9.74 -3.26
CA ILE A 7 -2.64 9.59 -1.94
C ILE A 7 -1.59 10.69 -1.74
N GLU A 8 -0.78 10.96 -2.75
CA GLU A 8 0.20 12.05 -2.74
C GLU A 8 -0.48 13.42 -2.50
N GLY A 9 -1.61 13.67 -3.14
CA GLY A 9 -2.43 14.87 -2.88
C GLY A 9 -2.95 14.95 -1.45
N GLN A 10 -3.35 13.82 -0.85
CA GLN A 10 -3.77 13.75 0.55
C GLN A 10 -2.61 14.04 1.51
N VAL A 11 -1.42 13.49 1.26
CA VAL A 11 -0.21 13.75 2.07
C VAL A 11 0.17 15.22 2.03
N ARG A 12 0.14 15.86 0.84
CA ARG A 12 0.32 17.32 0.73
C ARG A 12 -0.74 18.10 1.50
N GLY A 13 -2.00 17.63 1.47
CA GLY A 13 -3.08 18.21 2.25
C GLY A 13 -2.79 18.19 3.75
N ILE A 14 -2.31 17.05 4.27
CA ILE A 14 -1.91 16.90 5.67
C ILE A 14 -0.78 17.87 6.03
N SER A 15 0.22 18.04 5.17
CA SER A 15 1.31 19.00 5.42
C SER A 15 0.78 20.43 5.60
N ARG A 16 -0.14 20.86 4.73
CA ARG A 16 -0.77 22.18 4.86
C ARG A 16 -1.62 22.31 6.13
N MET A 17 -2.35 21.27 6.50
CA MET A 17 -3.13 21.29 7.75
C MET A 17 -2.24 21.48 8.98
N ILE A 18 -1.03 20.92 8.97
CA ILE A 18 -0.04 21.13 10.04
C ILE A 18 0.45 22.59 10.01
N ASP A 19 0.80 23.11 8.83
CA ASP A 19 1.28 24.50 8.68
C ASP A 19 0.21 25.55 9.07
N GLU A 20 -1.07 25.20 8.93
CA GLU A 20 -2.24 26.03 9.24
C GLU A 20 -2.75 25.84 10.69
N ASP A 21 -2.02 25.09 11.54
CA ASP A 21 -2.40 24.77 12.92
C ASP A 21 -3.84 24.19 13.05
N VAL A 22 -4.24 23.35 12.08
CA VAL A 22 -5.54 22.67 12.09
C VAL A 22 -5.62 21.71 13.28
N TYR A 23 -6.83 21.53 13.81
CA TYR A 23 -7.09 20.67 14.96
C TYR A 23 -6.51 19.25 14.79
N CYS A 24 -5.77 18.79 15.80
CA CYS A 24 -4.99 17.56 15.73
C CYS A 24 -5.82 16.32 15.35
N ASP A 25 -7.05 16.22 15.85
CA ASP A 25 -7.92 15.06 15.55
C ASP A 25 -8.26 14.99 14.05
N ASP A 26 -8.42 16.14 13.37
CA ASP A 26 -8.67 16.18 11.93
C ASP A 26 -7.44 15.73 11.13
N ILE A 27 -6.24 16.13 11.57
CA ILE A 27 -4.97 15.69 10.98
C ILE A 27 -4.83 14.17 11.14
N ILE A 28 -5.09 13.64 12.34
CA ILE A 28 -5.05 12.20 12.62
C ILE A 28 -6.07 11.44 11.76
N ASN A 29 -7.27 11.99 11.58
CA ASN A 29 -8.28 11.41 10.69
C ASN A 29 -7.80 11.36 9.23
N GLN A 30 -7.15 12.40 8.73
CA GLN A 30 -6.58 12.40 7.38
C GLN A 30 -5.42 11.41 7.23
N ILE A 31 -4.55 11.30 8.23
CA ILE A 31 -3.47 10.29 8.25
C ILE A 31 -4.07 8.89 8.18
N THR A 32 -5.10 8.61 8.97
CA THR A 32 -5.80 7.31 8.98
C THR A 32 -6.42 7.00 7.61
N ALA A 33 -7.01 8.01 6.95
CA ALA A 33 -7.53 7.87 5.59
C ALA A 33 -6.44 7.55 4.56
N VAL A 34 -5.26 8.17 4.68
CA VAL A 34 -4.09 7.88 3.83
C VAL A 34 -3.58 6.45 4.06
N GLN A 35 -3.47 6.01 5.31
CA GLN A 35 -3.07 4.64 5.65
C GLN A 35 -4.03 3.61 5.05
N ALA A 36 -5.34 3.85 5.15
CA ALA A 36 -6.35 2.98 4.55
C ALA A 36 -6.24 2.93 3.01
N ALA A 37 -5.99 4.08 2.37
CA ALA A 37 -5.79 4.15 0.92
C ALA A 37 -4.53 3.41 0.46
N LEU A 38 -3.42 3.55 1.19
CA LEU A 38 -2.19 2.77 0.97
C LEU A 38 -2.43 1.28 1.16
N GLY A 39 -3.17 0.89 2.20
CA GLY A 39 -3.57 -0.50 2.44
C GLY A 39 -4.36 -1.09 1.26
N ALA A 40 -5.26 -0.32 0.65
CA ALA A 40 -5.99 -0.74 -0.54
C ALA A 40 -5.06 -0.93 -1.76
N VAL A 41 -4.10 -0.03 -1.97
CA VAL A 41 -3.09 -0.17 -3.04
C VAL A 41 -2.21 -1.41 -2.82
N LYS A 42 -1.78 -1.64 -1.58
CA LYS A 42 -0.98 -2.81 -1.17
C LYS A 42 -1.69 -4.12 -1.53
N LYS A 43 -2.99 -4.23 -1.22
CA LYS A 43 -3.81 -5.41 -1.56
C LYS A 43 -3.89 -5.65 -3.07
N ILE A 44 -4.11 -4.60 -3.86
CA ILE A 44 -4.18 -4.72 -5.33
C ILE A 44 -2.84 -5.18 -5.90
N LEU A 45 -1.72 -4.65 -5.40
CA LEU A 45 -0.39 -5.06 -5.85
C LEU A 45 -0.10 -6.53 -5.50
N LEU A 46 -0.44 -6.96 -4.28
CA LEU A 46 -0.29 -8.35 -3.86
C LEU A 46 -1.11 -9.30 -4.72
N GLU A 47 -2.38 -8.97 -4.97
CA GLU A 47 -3.26 -9.77 -5.84
C GLU A 47 -2.66 -9.91 -7.25
N ASN A 48 -2.18 -8.81 -7.83
CA ASN A 48 -1.53 -8.83 -9.14
C ASN A 48 -0.24 -9.65 -9.13
N HIS A 49 0.58 -9.56 -8.09
CA HIS A 49 1.82 -10.33 -7.95
C HIS A 49 1.54 -11.84 -7.91
N ILE A 50 0.54 -12.26 -7.14
CA ILE A 50 0.12 -13.67 -7.07
C ILE A 50 -0.38 -14.16 -8.45
N LYS A 51 -1.27 -13.40 -9.10
CA LYS A 51 -1.86 -13.79 -10.40
C LYS A 51 -0.88 -13.76 -11.58
N SER A 52 0.24 -13.02 -11.45
CA SER A 52 1.22 -12.85 -12.53
C SER A 52 2.54 -13.55 -12.24
N CYS A 53 3.36 -12.98 -11.35
CA CYS A 53 4.70 -13.47 -11.04
C CYS A 53 4.64 -14.87 -10.44
N VAL A 54 3.89 -15.07 -9.35
CA VAL A 54 3.83 -16.36 -8.65
C VAL A 54 3.24 -17.45 -9.54
N ARG A 55 2.15 -17.16 -10.26
CA ARG A 55 1.58 -18.10 -11.24
C ARG A 55 2.61 -18.53 -12.29
N LYS A 56 3.35 -17.57 -12.86
CA LYS A 56 4.38 -17.86 -13.86
C LYS A 56 5.52 -18.68 -13.27
N GLY A 57 5.98 -18.37 -12.06
CA GLY A 57 7.03 -19.15 -11.41
C GLY A 57 6.62 -20.60 -11.20
N ILE A 58 5.37 -20.84 -10.77
CA ILE A 58 4.81 -22.20 -10.66
C ILE A 58 4.80 -22.91 -12.01
N GLU A 59 4.37 -22.25 -13.09
CA GLU A 59 4.36 -22.80 -14.45
C GLU A 59 5.77 -23.20 -14.93
N HIS A 60 6.81 -22.48 -14.50
CA HIS A 60 8.21 -22.72 -14.87
C HIS A 60 9.00 -23.53 -13.83
N GLN A 61 8.34 -24.06 -12.79
CA GLN A 61 8.97 -24.80 -11.67
C GLN A 61 9.99 -23.96 -10.86
N GLU A 62 9.83 -22.63 -10.86
CA GLU A 62 10.63 -21.68 -10.09
C GLU A 62 10.03 -21.47 -8.70
N TYR A 63 10.11 -22.48 -7.84
CA TYR A 63 9.43 -22.48 -6.53
C TYR A 63 9.99 -21.48 -5.51
N GLU A 64 11.19 -20.93 -5.72
CA GLU A 64 11.79 -19.88 -4.88
C GLU A 64 10.88 -18.62 -4.78
N ILE A 65 10.04 -18.37 -5.78
CA ILE A 65 9.07 -17.26 -5.76
C ILE A 65 8.03 -17.38 -4.63
N ILE A 66 7.79 -18.59 -4.15
CA ILE A 66 6.86 -18.83 -3.03
C ILE A 66 7.48 -18.32 -1.73
N ASP A 67 8.79 -18.50 -1.55
CA ASP A 67 9.49 -17.98 -0.37
C ASP A 67 9.51 -16.44 -0.39
N GLU A 68 9.74 -15.82 -1.55
CA GLU A 68 9.63 -14.36 -1.72
C GLU A 68 8.22 -13.84 -1.40
N LEU A 69 7.18 -14.56 -1.87
CA LEU A 69 5.79 -14.23 -1.52
C LEU A 69 5.58 -14.31 0.00
N MET A 70 6.08 -15.37 0.66
CA MET A 70 5.94 -15.54 2.11
C MET A 70 6.61 -14.40 2.88
N ASP A 71 7.79 -13.96 2.45
CA ASP A 71 8.46 -12.80 3.05
C ASP A 71 7.71 -11.48 2.82
N THR A 72 7.07 -11.33 1.66
CA THR A 72 6.20 -10.20 1.38
C THR A 72 4.95 -10.23 2.26
N LEU A 73 4.33 -11.40 2.47
CA LEU A 73 3.15 -11.57 3.31
C LEU A 73 3.44 -11.24 4.79
N LYS A 74 4.62 -11.62 5.32
CA LYS A 74 5.04 -11.24 6.68
C LYS A 74 5.00 -9.73 6.88
N LYS A 75 5.48 -8.94 5.91
CA LYS A 75 5.47 -7.46 5.96
C LYS A 75 4.07 -6.84 5.82
N ILE A 76 3.08 -7.63 5.40
CA ILE A 76 1.72 -7.15 5.15
C ILE A 76 0.80 -7.40 6.34
N ILE A 77 1.00 -8.52 7.03
CA ILE A 77 0.19 -9.02 8.14
C ILE A 77 0.69 -8.54 9.50
N THR A 78 1.99 -8.26 9.60
CA THR A 78 2.63 -7.68 10.79
C THR A 78 2.71 -6.16 10.65
#